data_AF-A0A060S8D4-F1
#
_entry.id   AF-A0A060S8D4-F1
#
_cell.length_a   1.000
_cell.length_b   1.000
_cell.length_c   1.000
_cell.angle_alpha   90.00
_cell.angle_beta   90.00
_cell.angle_gamma   90.00
#
_symmetry.space_group_name_H-M   'P 1'
#
loop_
_entity.id
_entity.type
_entity.pdbx_description
1 polymer ?
#
loop_
_entity_poly.entity_id
_entity_poly.type
_entity_poly.pdbx_seq_one_letter_code
_entity_poly.pdbx_strand_id
1 'polypeptide(L)'
;MTMAGKLSQCLKSLTQKQLIKTVTDVRHATWKIYMLFNLEPSVELSGGPWYTDKELDTEFIRLLTNVCLKIIRDRSMAKAKNSDNGTVRQLYPVSHASYPNAAQISNLLNKSRVTGTVFTVEHVEMLLQVLILNGKVEKVRIETL
;
A
#
# COMPACT_ATOMS: atom_id res chain seq x y z
N MET A 1 -49.11 -2.12 -4.54
CA MET A 1 -47.79 -2.29 -5.21
C MET A 1 -46.79 -1.36 -4.55
N THR A 2 -45.94 -1.90 -3.68
CA THR A 2 -45.05 -1.16 -2.77
C THR A 2 -44.00 -0.36 -3.55
N MET A 3 -43.84 0.93 -3.19
CA MET A 3 -42.89 1.88 -3.79
C MET A 3 -41.44 1.36 -3.85
N ALA A 4 -41.06 0.47 -2.92
CA ALA A 4 -39.75 -0.18 -2.87
C ALA A 4 -39.42 -1.01 -4.14
N GLY A 5 -40.42 -1.67 -4.74
CA GLY A 5 -40.21 -2.47 -5.96
C GLY A 5 -39.82 -1.60 -7.16
N LYS A 6 -40.53 -0.47 -7.35
CA LYS A 6 -40.30 0.45 -8.48
C LYS A 6 -38.93 1.12 -8.43
N LEU A 7 -38.47 1.51 -7.23
CA LEU A 7 -37.16 2.13 -7.06
C LEU A 7 -36.03 1.16 -7.43
N SER A 8 -36.12 -0.09 -7.00
CA SER A 8 -35.11 -1.11 -7.34
C SER A 8 -35.02 -1.39 -8.85
N GLN A 9 -36.15 -1.35 -9.55
CA GLN A 9 -36.21 -1.53 -11.00
C GLN A 9 -35.63 -0.33 -11.75
N CYS A 10 -35.87 0.90 -11.28
CA CYS A 10 -35.24 2.10 -11.82
C CYS A 10 -33.73 2.07 -11.63
N LEU A 11 -33.24 1.74 -10.42
CA LEU A 11 -31.80 1.62 -10.14
C LEU A 11 -31.13 0.60 -11.05
N LYS A 12 -31.72 -0.60 -11.22
CA LYS A 12 -31.23 -1.61 -12.16
C LYS A 12 -31.15 -1.08 -13.59
N SER A 13 -32.19 -0.38 -14.07
CA SER A 13 -32.19 0.21 -15.41
C SER A 13 -31.10 1.27 -15.58
N LEU A 14 -30.91 2.14 -14.59
CA LEU A 14 -29.85 3.16 -14.60
C LEU A 14 -28.44 2.56 -14.55
N THR A 15 -28.27 1.43 -13.86
CA THR A 15 -26.98 0.72 -13.78
C THR A 15 -26.68 0.01 -15.11
N GLN A 16 -27.68 -0.62 -15.71
CA GLN A 16 -27.58 -1.27 -17.02
C GLN A 16 -27.27 -0.26 -18.15
N LYS A 17 -27.81 0.95 -18.05
CA LYS A 17 -27.50 2.07 -18.95
C LYS A 17 -26.14 2.74 -18.67
N GLN A 18 -25.36 2.25 -17.70
CA GLN A 18 -24.06 2.81 -17.31
C GLN A 18 -24.12 4.29 -16.95
N LEU A 19 -25.23 4.75 -16.36
CA LEU A 19 -25.36 6.11 -15.84
C LEU A 19 -24.89 6.18 -14.38
N ILE A 20 -25.18 5.12 -13.63
CA ILE A 20 -24.75 4.94 -12.25
C ILE A 20 -24.01 3.61 -12.12
N LYS A 21 -23.15 3.51 -11.12
CA LYS A 21 -22.54 2.25 -10.66
C LYS A 21 -22.76 2.08 -9.16
N THR A 22 -22.70 0.83 -8.73
CA THR A 22 -22.76 0.49 -7.31
C THR A 22 -21.34 0.42 -6.78
N VAL A 23 -21.07 1.10 -5.68
CA VAL A 23 -19.82 1.00 -4.93
C VAL A 23 -20.15 0.49 -3.53
N THR A 24 -19.25 -0.35 -3.03
CA THR A 24 -19.31 -0.89 -1.66
C THR A 24 -18.31 -0.13 -0.80
N ASP A 25 -18.75 0.33 0.38
CA ASP A 25 -17.84 0.89 1.39
C ASP A 25 -17.11 -0.26 2.07
N VAL A 26 -15.78 -0.24 2.07
CA VAL A 26 -14.95 -1.24 2.77
C VAL A 26 -15.20 -1.25 4.29
N ARG A 27 -15.63 -0.14 4.89
CA ARG A 27 -15.98 -0.02 6.31
C ARG A 27 -17.39 -0.53 6.62
N HIS A 28 -18.29 -0.43 5.63
CA HIS A 28 -19.70 -0.78 5.75
C HIS A 28 -20.15 -1.62 4.56
N ALA A 29 -19.69 -2.88 4.51
CA ALA A 29 -19.95 -3.80 3.40
C ALA A 29 -21.44 -4.06 3.12
N THR A 30 -22.33 -3.79 4.08
CA THR A 30 -23.79 -3.96 3.95
C THR A 30 -24.48 -2.79 3.27
N TRP A 31 -23.82 -1.63 3.14
CA TRP A 31 -24.42 -0.45 2.51
C TRP A 31 -24.21 -0.45 0.99
N LYS A 32 -25.31 -0.20 0.26
CA LYS A 32 -25.28 -0.04 -1.20
C LYS A 32 -25.23 1.44 -1.52
N ILE A 33 -24.07 1.91 -1.97
CA ILE A 33 -23.89 3.29 -2.40
C ILE A 33 -23.93 3.33 -3.92
N TYR A 34 -24.71 4.25 -4.47
CA TYR A 34 -24.80 4.48 -5.91
C TYR A 34 -24.11 5.80 -6.24
N MET A 35 -23.28 5.79 -7.27
CA MET A 35 -22.59 6.98 -7.76
C MET A 35 -22.63 7.04 -9.29
N LEU A 36 -22.29 8.19 -9.87
CA LEU A 36 -22.17 8.33 -11.31
C LEU A 36 -21.12 7.35 -11.87
N PHE A 37 -21.41 6.78 -13.03
CA PHE A 37 -20.59 5.72 -13.62
C PHE A 37 -19.14 6.17 -13.91
N ASN A 38 -19.00 7.40 -14.41
CA ASN A 38 -17.74 8.02 -14.81
C ASN A 38 -16.91 8.57 -13.64
N LEU A 39 -17.46 8.61 -12.41
CA LEU A 39 -16.74 9.11 -11.23
C LEU A 39 -16.00 7.99 -10.54
N GLU A 40 -14.77 8.24 -10.12
CA GLU A 40 -13.98 7.27 -9.37
C GLU A 40 -14.29 7.37 -7.87
N PRO A 41 -14.53 6.25 -7.16
CA PRO A 41 -14.77 6.29 -5.73
C PRO A 41 -13.52 6.78 -5.00
N SER A 42 -13.72 7.48 -3.88
CA SER A 42 -12.60 7.92 -3.04
C SER A 42 -11.85 6.73 -2.45
N VAL A 43 -10.57 6.94 -2.14
CA VAL A 43 -9.68 5.94 -1.52
C VAL A 43 -10.23 5.44 -0.18
N GLU A 44 -10.89 6.32 0.58
CA GLU A 44 -11.55 5.99 1.85
C GLU A 44 -12.72 5.01 1.66
N LEU A 45 -13.38 5.06 0.50
CA LEU A 45 -14.52 4.20 0.17
C LEU A 45 -14.06 2.88 -0.44
N SER A 46 -13.04 2.91 -1.30
CA SER A 46 -12.50 1.73 -1.98
C SER A 46 -11.50 0.93 -1.13
N GLY A 47 -10.98 1.52 -0.05
CA GLY A 47 -9.90 0.94 0.77
C GLY A 47 -8.51 1.07 0.14
N GLY A 48 -8.39 1.81 -0.95
CA GLY A 48 -7.12 2.04 -1.65
C GLY A 48 -6.54 0.78 -2.29
N PRO A 49 -5.21 0.74 -2.52
CA PRO A 49 -4.57 -0.35 -3.27
C PRO A 49 -4.49 -1.68 -2.49
N TRP A 50 -5.07 -1.74 -1.30
CA TRP A 50 -5.01 -2.91 -0.41
C TRP A 50 -6.16 -3.87 -0.62
N TYR A 51 -7.19 -3.47 -1.36
CA TYR A 51 -8.39 -4.28 -1.59
C TYR A 51 -8.49 -4.71 -3.05
N THR A 52 -8.73 -5.99 -3.24
CA THR A 52 -9.06 -6.61 -4.53
C THR A 52 -10.41 -7.28 -4.37
N ASP A 53 -11.37 -6.99 -5.26
CA ASP A 53 -12.72 -7.58 -5.23
C ASP A 53 -13.43 -7.50 -3.86
N LYS A 54 -13.20 -6.40 -3.11
CA LYS A 54 -13.78 -6.10 -1.78
C LYS A 54 -13.17 -6.90 -0.64
N GLU A 55 -12.11 -7.66 -0.89
CA GLU A 55 -11.35 -8.35 0.14
C GLU A 55 -9.97 -7.71 0.31
N LEU A 56 -9.47 -7.69 1.55
CA LEU A 56 -8.15 -7.19 1.85
C LEU A 56 -7.11 -8.18 1.31
N ASP A 57 -6.27 -7.73 0.39
CA ASP A 57 -5.23 -8.56 -0.21
C ASP A 57 -4.00 -8.63 0.71
N THR A 58 -4.10 -9.52 1.69
CA THR A 58 -3.05 -9.73 2.70
C THR A 58 -1.74 -10.25 2.11
N GLU A 59 -1.80 -11.09 1.08
CA GLU A 59 -0.60 -11.63 0.43
C GLU A 59 0.16 -10.54 -0.32
N PHE A 60 -0.59 -9.67 -1.00
CA PHE A 60 -0.03 -8.50 -1.64
C PHE A 60 0.65 -7.55 -0.65
N ILE A 61 -0.01 -7.24 0.47
CA ILE A 61 0.56 -6.42 1.54
C ILE A 61 1.84 -7.06 2.08
N ARG A 62 1.87 -8.37 2.32
CA ARG A 62 3.06 -9.10 2.79
C ARG A 62 4.21 -9.03 1.80
N LEU A 63 3.92 -9.21 0.51
CA LEU A 63 4.91 -9.11 -0.56
C LEU A 63 5.55 -7.72 -0.58
N LEU A 64 4.74 -6.66 -0.60
CA LEU A 64 5.23 -5.28 -0.60
C LEU A 64 6.01 -4.94 0.68
N THR A 65 5.53 -5.41 1.82
CA THR A 65 6.22 -5.26 3.12
C THR A 65 7.61 -5.89 3.07
N ASN A 66 7.75 -7.09 2.48
CA ASN A 66 9.04 -7.76 2.31
C ASN A 66 9.95 -7.02 1.33
N VAL A 67 9.41 -6.44 0.26
CA VAL A 67 10.17 -5.61 -0.68
C VAL A 67 10.69 -4.35 0.03
N CYS A 68 9.87 -3.66 0.81
CA CYS A 68 10.29 -2.51 1.61
C CYS A 68 11.43 -2.90 2.56
N LEU A 69 11.28 -4.02 3.28
CA LEU A 69 12.31 -4.53 4.17
C LEU A 69 13.63 -4.84 3.44
N LYS A 70 13.54 -5.41 2.23
CA LYS A 70 14.73 -5.69 1.41
C LYS A 70 15.43 -4.40 1.01
N ILE A 71 14.71 -3.39 0.55
CA ILE A 71 15.25 -2.07 0.21
C ILE A 71 15.98 -1.45 1.41
N ILE A 72 15.37 -1.52 2.60
CA ILE A 72 15.97 -1.02 3.84
C ILE A 72 17.27 -1.78 4.16
N ARG A 73 17.25 -3.11 4.11
CA ARG A 73 18.44 -3.92 4.38
C ARG A 73 19.57 -3.65 3.39
N ASP A 74 19.26 -3.52 2.11
CA ASP A 74 20.24 -3.27 1.05
C ASP A 74 20.90 -1.89 1.18
N ARG A 75 20.21 -0.92 1.78
CA ARG A 75 20.75 0.43 2.07
C ARG A 75 21.49 0.49 3.41
N SER A 76 20.95 -0.15 4.44
CA SER A 76 21.47 -0.06 5.81
C SER A 76 22.63 -1.01 6.09
N MET A 77 22.75 -2.12 5.36
CA MET A 77 23.80 -3.13 5.60
C MET A 77 24.82 -3.11 4.47
N ALA A 78 26.11 -3.13 4.82
CA ALA A 78 27.13 -3.25 3.80
C ALA A 78 27.04 -4.63 3.15
N LYS A 79 27.22 -4.65 1.82
CA LYS A 79 27.26 -5.91 1.07
C LYS A 79 28.45 -6.73 1.56
N ALA A 80 28.19 -7.98 1.92
CA ALA A 80 29.28 -8.93 2.16
C ALA A 80 30.04 -9.09 0.84
N LYS A 81 31.34 -8.81 0.85
CA LYS A 81 32.22 -9.24 -0.24
C LYS A 81 32.69 -10.65 0.09
N ASN A 82 32.54 -11.56 -0.86
CA ASN A 82 33.20 -12.85 -0.77
C ASN A 82 34.71 -12.58 -0.90
N SER A 83 35.43 -12.82 0.19
CA SER A 83 36.89 -12.91 0.20
C SER A 83 37.25 -14.39 0.21
N ASP A 84 38.36 -14.77 -0.43
CA ASP A 84 38.83 -16.16 -0.51
C ASP A 84 39.02 -16.83 0.87
N ASN A 85 39.06 -16.06 1.95
CA ASN A 85 39.19 -16.53 3.35
C ASN A 85 37.90 -16.43 4.20
N GLY A 86 36.72 -16.31 3.57
CA GLY A 86 35.43 -16.28 4.26
C GLY A 86 34.63 -14.99 4.08
N THR A 87 33.39 -14.98 4.57
CA THR A 87 32.46 -13.85 4.42
C THR A 87 32.79 -12.71 5.38
N VAL A 88 33.61 -11.76 4.93
CA VAL A 88 33.88 -10.54 5.71
C VAL A 88 32.77 -9.52 5.47
N ARG A 89 31.96 -9.24 6.50
CA ARG A 89 30.94 -8.19 6.46
C ARG A 89 31.59 -6.85 6.77
N GLN A 90 31.63 -5.95 5.77
CA GLN A 90 32.14 -4.59 5.99
C GLN A 90 31.25 -3.87 7.01
N LEU A 91 31.83 -3.27 8.04
CA LEU A 91 31.10 -2.42 8.96
C LEU A 91 31.14 -0.99 8.43
N TYR A 92 30.00 -0.31 8.45
CA TYR A 92 29.99 1.12 8.21
C TYR A 92 30.43 1.87 9.48
N PRO A 93 31.09 3.04 9.35
CA PRO A 93 31.39 3.88 10.50
C PRO A 93 30.09 4.30 11.19
N VAL A 94 30.15 4.58 12.50
CA VAL A 94 29.01 5.07 13.29
C VAL A 94 28.35 6.32 12.66
N SER A 95 29.11 7.13 11.93
CA SER A 95 28.61 8.31 11.22
C SER A 95 27.83 7.99 9.93
N HIS A 96 27.70 6.72 9.52
CA HIS A 96 27.01 6.33 8.30
C HIS A 96 25.49 6.28 8.52
N ALA A 97 24.83 7.43 8.35
CA ALA A 97 23.38 7.56 8.48
C ALA A 97 22.64 7.45 7.13
N SER A 98 23.00 6.49 6.27
CA SER A 98 22.36 6.31 4.95
C SER A 98 21.05 5.52 5.04
N TYR A 99 20.19 5.86 5.99
CA TYR A 99 18.89 5.21 6.16
C TYR A 99 17.88 5.77 5.15
N PRO A 100 17.14 4.91 4.44
CA PRO A 100 16.19 5.38 3.44
C PRO A 100 14.96 6.02 4.09
N ASN A 101 14.54 7.17 3.57
CA ASN A 101 13.26 7.80 3.96
C ASN A 101 12.08 7.14 3.23
N ALA A 102 10.86 7.26 3.78
CA ALA A 102 9.61 6.79 3.17
C ALA A 102 9.45 7.28 1.71
N ALA A 103 9.76 8.56 1.45
CA ALA A 103 9.73 9.13 0.10
C ALA A 103 10.77 8.52 -0.87
N GLN A 104 11.91 8.05 -0.35
CA GLN A 104 12.90 7.36 -1.18
C GLN A 104 12.43 5.94 -1.48
N ILE A 105 11.82 5.27 -0.49
CA ILE A 105 11.27 3.92 -0.66
C ILE A 105 10.09 3.94 -1.64
N SER A 106 9.19 4.92 -1.56
CA SER A 106 8.07 5.06 -2.51
C SER A 106 8.56 5.25 -3.95
N ASN A 107 9.56 6.11 -4.16
CA ASN A 107 10.18 6.30 -5.46
C ASN A 107 10.84 5.02 -5.99
N LEU A 108 11.46 4.21 -5.13
CA LEU A 108 12.06 2.94 -5.52
C LEU A 108 11.00 1.88 -5.87
N LEU A 109 9.89 1.83 -5.13
CA LEU A 109 8.76 0.94 -5.41
C LEU A 109 8.07 1.29 -6.74
N ASN A 110 7.85 2.57 -7.00
CA ASN A 110 7.26 3.02 -8.26
C ASN A 110 8.21 2.76 -9.45
N LYS A 111 9.54 2.82 -9.23
CA LYS A 111 10.55 2.48 -10.26
C LYS A 111 10.63 0.99 -10.56
N SER A 112 10.44 0.12 -9.56
CA SER A 112 10.55 -1.32 -9.74
C SER A 112 9.37 -1.95 -10.48
N ARG A 113 8.32 -1.17 -10.83
CA ARG A 113 7.11 -1.61 -11.54
C ARG A 113 6.53 -2.92 -10.97
N VAL A 114 6.61 -3.10 -9.65
CA VAL A 114 6.14 -4.33 -9.00
C VAL A 114 4.62 -4.48 -9.16
N THR A 115 3.89 -3.38 -9.38
CA THR A 115 2.42 -3.34 -9.56
C THR A 115 1.96 -2.29 -10.59
N GLY A 116 0.72 -2.45 -11.07
CA GLY A 116 0.03 -1.46 -11.91
C GLY A 116 -0.58 -0.28 -11.16
N THR A 117 -0.46 -0.25 -9.82
CA THR A 117 -1.00 0.81 -8.95
C THR A 117 0.08 1.80 -8.53
N VAL A 118 -0.24 3.09 -8.51
CA VAL A 118 0.69 4.13 -8.06
C VAL A 118 0.71 4.17 -6.54
N PHE A 119 1.89 4.04 -5.94
CA PHE A 119 2.04 4.15 -4.48
C PHE A 119 2.41 5.57 -4.07
N THR A 120 1.58 6.15 -3.19
CA THR A 120 1.85 7.40 -2.50
C THR A 120 2.76 7.16 -1.29
N VAL A 121 3.27 8.25 -0.71
CA VAL A 121 4.11 8.19 0.50
C VAL A 121 3.32 7.60 1.67
N GLU A 122 2.04 7.96 1.81
CA GLU A 122 1.14 7.46 2.86
C GLU A 122 1.01 5.93 2.83
N HIS A 123 0.87 5.34 1.63
CA HIS A 123 0.82 3.89 1.47
C HIS A 123 2.10 3.21 2.00
N VAL A 124 3.25 3.80 1.73
CA VAL A 124 4.55 3.28 2.20
C VAL A 124 4.68 3.47 3.71
N GLU A 125 4.25 4.60 4.27
CA GLU A 125 4.28 4.84 5.72
C GLU A 125 3.47 3.78 6.47
N MET A 126 2.30 3.39 5.97
CA MET A 126 1.51 2.30 6.55
C MET A 126 2.29 0.96 6.54
N LEU A 127 2.93 0.60 5.42
CA LEU A 127 3.75 -0.61 5.34
C LEU A 127 4.95 -0.58 6.29
N LEU A 128 5.61 0.58 6.40
CA LEU A 128 6.73 0.77 7.33
C LEU A 128 6.28 0.67 8.78
N GLN A 129 5.09 1.18 9.11
CA GLN A 129 4.52 1.05 10.46
C GLN A 129 4.29 -0.43 10.80
N VAL A 130 3.80 -1.25 9.86
CA VAL A 130 3.69 -2.70 10.06
C VAL A 130 5.06 -3.34 10.31
N LEU A 131 6.12 -2.90 9.62
CA LEU A 131 7.49 -3.40 9.88
C LEU A 131 8.00 -3.02 11.27
N ILE A 132 7.68 -1.81 11.74
CA ILE A 132 8.03 -1.33 13.08
C ILE A 132 7.28 -2.13 14.15
N LEU A 133 5.98 -2.32 13.98
CA LEU A 133 5.15 -3.11 14.90
C LEU A 133 5.62 -4.57 14.99
N ASN A 134 6.11 -5.13 13.89
CA ASN A 134 6.70 -6.47 13.87
C ASN A 134 8.15 -6.52 14.41
N GLY A 135 8.72 -5.39 14.86
CA GLY A 135 10.08 -5.30 15.38
C GLY A 135 11.17 -5.56 14.34
N LYS A 136 10.87 -5.45 13.04
CA LYS A 136 11.84 -5.72 11.95
C LYS A 136 12.67 -4.50 11.59
N VAL A 137 12.16 -3.30 11.87
CA VAL A 137 12.77 -2.01 11.55
C VAL A 137 12.47 -1.05 12.69
N GLU A 138 13.39 -0.14 12.98
CA GLU A 138 13.18 0.95 13.94
C GLU A 138 13.20 2.31 13.25
N LYS A 139 12.38 3.24 13.74
CA LYS A 139 12.39 4.62 13.29
C LYS A 139 13.49 5.37 14.05
N VAL A 140 14.51 5.81 13.32
CA VAL A 140 15.54 6.70 13.88
C VAL A 140 14.92 8.07 14.10
N ARG A 141 14.88 8.53 15.35
CA ARG A 141 14.50 9.90 15.69
C ARG A 141 15.73 10.77 15.48
N ILE A 142 15.70 11.64 14.47
CA ILE A 142 16.68 12.71 14.34
C ILE A 142 16.17 13.81 15.27
N GLU A 143 16.75 13.92 16.47
CA GLU A 143 16.55 15.10 17.30
C GLU A 143 17.26 16.26 16.61
N THR A 144 16.49 17.10 15.91
CA THR A 144 16.97 18.38 15.42
C THR A 144 17.14 19.30 16.62
N LEU A 145 18.39 19.58 16.98
CA LEU A 145 18.78 20.66 17.91
C LEU A 145 18.44 22.02 17.31
#